data_AF-A0ABD5FFU5-F1
#
_entry.id   AF-A0ABD5FFU5-F1
#
_cell.length_a   1.000
_cell.length_b   1.000
_cell.length_c   1.000
_cell.angle_alpha   90.00
_cell.angle_beta   90.00
_cell.angle_gamma   90.00
#
_symmetry.space_group_name_H-M   'P 1'
#
loop_
_entity.id
_entity.type
_entity.pdbx_description
1 polymer ?
#
loop_
_entity_poly.entity_id
_entity_poly.type
_entity_poly.pdbx_seq_one_letter_code
_entity_poly.pdbx_strand_id
1 'polypeptide(L)' 'NQKKYRRLKRYWKLLLKDSTTLEPLKRHYHRLFKRPISQTEIVDELLSYNEELRTAYHFCQLLRYYFV' A
#
# COMPACT_ATOMS: atom_id res chain seq x y z
N ASN A 1 -4.05 14.34 -10.13
CA ASN A 1 -4.32 13.14 -10.97
C ASN A 1 -5.43 12.29 -10.34
N GLN A 2 -6.67 12.36 -10.86
CA GLN A 2 -7.89 11.79 -10.24
C GLN A 2 -7.85 10.26 -10.06
N LYS A 3 -7.05 9.54 -10.87
CA LYS A 3 -6.88 8.09 -10.76
C LYS A 3 -6.08 7.72 -9.51
N LYS A 4 -4.94 8.39 -9.28
CA LYS A 4 -4.07 8.20 -8.11
C LYS A 4 -4.84 8.49 -6.82
N TYR A 5 -5.58 9.60 -6.77
CA TYR A 5 -6.45 9.95 -5.63
C TYR A 5 -7.47 8.86 -5.30
N ARG A 6 -8.22 8.35 -6.30
CA ARG A 6 -9.22 7.29 -6.08
C ARG A 6 -8.62 6.02 -5.52
N ARG A 7 -7.42 5.65 -5.96
CA ARG A 7 -6.69 4.47 -5.46
C ARG A 7 -6.21 4.69 -4.03
N LEU A 8 -5.56 5.82 -3.74
CA LEU A 8 -5.18 6.21 -2.39
C LEU A 8 -6.39 6.19 -1.44
N LYS A 9 -7.47 6.87 -1.80
CA LYS A 9 -8.71 6.92 -0.98
C LYS A 9 -9.36 5.56 -0.77
N ARG A 10 -9.25 4.61 -1.71
CA ARG A 10 -9.83 3.27 -1.55
C ARG A 10 -8.96 2.37 -0.68
N TYR A 11 -7.63 2.48 -0.78
CA TYR A 11 -6.68 1.51 -0.25
C TYR A 11 -5.79 2.06 0.87
N TRP A 12 -6.02 3.29 1.36
CA TRP A 12 -5.21 3.91 2.42
C TRP A 12 -5.04 3.03 3.67
N LYS A 13 -6.06 2.23 4.04
CA LYS A 13 -5.97 1.31 5.19
C LYS A 13 -4.90 0.23 5.01
N LEU A 14 -4.54 -0.15 3.79
CA LEU A 14 -3.43 -1.09 3.54
C LEU A 14 -2.08 -0.50 3.95
N LEU A 15 -1.91 0.83 3.89
CA LEU A 15 -0.69 1.51 4.35
C LEU A 15 -0.53 1.45 5.88
N LEU A 16 -1.63 1.24 6.62
CA LEU A 16 -1.63 1.12 8.08
C LEU A 16 -1.53 -0.33 8.58
N LYS A 17 -1.70 -1.30 7.68
CA LYS A 17 -1.55 -2.72 8.00
C LYS A 17 -0.06 -3.01 8.25
N ASP A 18 0.21 -3.99 9.10
CA ASP A 18 1.57 -4.49 9.29
C ASP A 18 2.07 -5.08 7.97
N SER A 19 3.21 -4.55 7.50
CA SER A 19 3.85 -4.98 6.26
C SER A 19 4.15 -6.49 6.21
N THR A 20 4.42 -7.12 7.36
CA THR A 20 4.68 -8.58 7.47
C THR A 20 3.43 -9.43 7.21
N THR A 21 2.24 -8.86 7.39
CA THR A 21 0.95 -9.55 7.25
C THR A 21 0.29 -9.32 5.89
N LEU A 22 0.93 -8.57 5.00
CA LEU A 22 0.47 -8.42 3.62
C LEU A 22 0.70 -9.74 2.89
N GLU A 23 -0.31 -10.19 2.15
CA GLU A 23 -0.27 -11.48 1.43
C GLU A 23 0.23 -11.25 -0.02
N PRO A 24 1.51 -11.50 -0.35
CA PRO A 24 2.05 -11.27 -1.69
C PRO A 24 1.55 -12.28 -2.72
N LEU A 25 1.27 -13.52 -2.29
CA LEU A 25 0.81 -14.60 -3.17
C LEU A 25 -0.67 -14.49 -3.54
N LYS A 26 -1.46 -13.78 -2.73
CA LYS A 26 -2.90 -13.67 -2.92
C LYS A 26 -3.24 -12.49 -3.82
N ARG A 27 -3.51 -12.80 -5.09
CA ARG A 27 -3.89 -11.82 -6.10
C ARG A 27 -5.38 -11.88 -6.36
N HIS A 28 -6.04 -10.73 -6.31
CA HIS A 28 -7.45 -10.59 -6.66
C HIS A 28 -7.64 -9.54 -7.74
N TYR A 29 -8.70 -9.69 -8.54
CA TYR A 29 -9.04 -8.67 -9.50
C TYR A 29 -9.53 -7.40 -8.80
N HIS A 30 -8.85 -6.29 -9.06
CA HIS A 30 -9.21 -4.99 -8.49
C HIS A 30 -9.62 -4.00 -9.58
N ARG A 31 -10.88 -3.55 -9.55
CA ARG A 31 -11.47 -2.66 -10.58
C ARG A 31 -10.69 -1.37 -10.82
N LEU A 32 -10.07 -0.79 -9.78
CA LEU A 32 -9.26 0.44 -9.92
C LEU A 32 -7.88 0.19 -10.56
N PHE A 33 -7.42 -1.06 -10.59
CA PHE A 33 -6.18 -1.49 -11.25
C PHE A 33 -6.44 -2.18 -12.59
N LYS A 34 -7.64 -2.71 -12.81
CA LYS A 34 -8.06 -3.47 -14.00
C LYS A 34 -7.19 -4.70 -14.28
N ARG A 35 -6.63 -5.30 -13.22
CA ARG A 35 -5.82 -6.52 -13.25
C ARG A 35 -5.88 -7.24 -11.90
N PRO A 36 -5.58 -8.55 -11.85
CA PRO A 36 -5.19 -9.22 -10.61
C PRO A 36 -3.96 -8.54 -10.01
N ILE A 37 -4.03 -8.16 -8.75
CA ILE A 37 -2.93 -7.52 -8.02
C ILE A 37 -3.01 -7.90 -6.54
N SER A 38 -1.85 -8.09 -5.91
CA SER A 38 -1.73 -8.44 -4.49
C SER A 38 -1.77 -7.21 -3.59
N GLN A 39 -1.94 -7.41 -2.27
CA GLN A 39 -1.90 -6.31 -1.30
C GLN A 39 -0.54 -5.59 -1.29
N THR A 40 0.56 -6.33 -1.41
CA THR A 40 1.92 -5.78 -1.51
C THR A 40 2.08 -4.92 -2.75
N GLU A 41 1.70 -5.43 -3.93
CA GLU A 41 1.78 -4.65 -5.18
C GLU A 41 0.88 -3.40 -5.15
N ILE A 42 -0.27 -3.45 -4.47
CA ILE A 42 -1.11 -2.26 -4.25
C ILE A 42 -0.34 -1.24 -3.42
N VAL A 43 0.26 -1.64 -2.30
CA VAL A 43 1.06 -0.74 -1.44
C VAL A 43 2.21 -0.14 -2.25
N ASP A 44 3.01 -0.94 -2.95
CA ASP A 44 4.12 -0.47 -3.77
C ASP A 44 3.67 0.56 -4.82
N GLU A 45 2.55 0.30 -5.50
CA GLU A 45 2.00 1.23 -6.48
C GLU A 45 1.50 2.53 -5.82
N LEU A 46 0.91 2.47 -4.61
CA LEU A 46 0.51 3.68 -3.88
C LEU A 46 1.72 4.50 -3.43
N LEU A 47 2.78 3.86 -2.93
CA LEU A 47 4.00 4.53 -2.48
C LEU A 47 4.75 5.18 -3.66
N SER A 48 4.63 4.63 -4.87
CA SER A 48 5.19 5.24 -6.09
C SER A 48 4.56 6.60 -6.45
N TYR A 49 3.46 6.99 -5.80
CA TYR A 49 2.78 8.24 -6.13
C TYR A 49 3.45 9.48 -5.57
N ASN A 50 4.23 9.34 -4.49
CA ASN A 50 4.87 10.45 -3.78
C ASN A 50 5.99 9.93 -2.86
N GLU A 51 7.20 10.50 -2.97
CA GLU A 51 8.38 10.07 -2.19
C GLU A 51 8.27 10.36 -0.69
N GLU A 52 7.62 11.46 -0.29
CA GLU A 52 7.40 11.80 1.12
C GLU A 52 6.47 10.77 1.77
N LEU A 53 5.40 10.37 1.09
CA LEU A 53 4.51 9.28 1.53
C LEU A 53 5.27 7.97 1.70
N ARG A 54 6.15 7.63 0.75
CA ARG A 54 6.99 6.43 0.82
C ARG A 54 7.91 6.47 2.04
N THR A 55 8.58 7.59 2.26
CA THR A 55 9.48 7.79 3.41
C THR A 55 8.71 7.69 4.73
N ALA A 56 7.57 8.37 4.84
CA ALA A 56 6.72 8.32 6.02
C ALA A 56 6.19 6.91 6.30
N TYR A 57 5.78 6.17 5.26
CA TYR A 57 5.35 4.79 5.40
C TYR A 57 6.47 3.90 5.97
N HIS A 58 7.67 3.94 5.39
CA HIS A 58 8.79 3.14 5.87
C HIS A 58 9.17 3.48 7.31
N PHE A 59 9.16 4.76 7.68
CA PHE A 59 9.40 5.20 9.05
C PHE A 59 8.36 4.66 10.03
N CYS A 60 7.07 4.75 9.70
CA CYS A 60 5.98 4.20 10.53
C CYS A 60 6.08 2.68 10.69
N GLN A 61 6.42 1.94 9.62
CA GLN A 61 6.60 0.49 9.69
C GLN A 61 7.81 0.11 10.54
N LEU A 62 8.91 0.88 10.44
CA LEU A 62 10.10 0.69 11.25
C LEU A 62 9.81 0.89 12.74
N LEU A 63 9.14 1.99 13.10
CA LEU A 63 8.72 2.24 14.48
C LEU A 63 7.85 1.11 15.02
N ARG A 64 6.92 0.59 14.20
CA ARG A 64 6.08 -0.54 14.60
C ARG A 64 6.92 -1.78 14.92
N TYR A 65 7.98 -2.06 14.17
CA TYR A 65 8.84 -3.21 14.45
C TYR A 65 9.63 -3.05 15.76
N TYR A 66 10.06 -1.83 16.12
CA TYR A 66 10.86 -1.58 17.32
C TYR A 66 10.06 -1.47 18.62
N PHE A 67 8.77 -1.14 18.55
CA PHE A 67 7.93 -0.90 19.72
C PHE A 67 6.81 -1.94 19.90
N VAL A 68 6.92 -3.10 19.24
CA VAL A 68 6.05 -4.28 19.44
C VAL A 68 6.70 -5.28 20.39
#